data_AF-A0A343JA92-F1
#
_entry.id   AF-A0A343JA92-F1
#
_cell.length_a   1.000
_cell.length_b   1.000
_cell.length_c   1.000
_cell.angle_alpha   90.00
_cell.angle_beta   90.00
_cell.angle_gamma   90.00
#
_symmetry.space_group_name_H-M   'P 1'
#
loop_
_entity.id
_entity.type
_entity.pdbx_description
1 polymer ?
#
loop_
_entity_poly.entity_id
_entity_poly.type
_entity_poly.pdbx_seq_one_letter_code
_entity_poly.pdbx_strand_id
1 'polypeptide(L)'
;MINKKRGKILSILFLLCIILIILINFPRGKEYTYVKTLSGNIGDLSDISEIKQTFYANEDNLYGVGIIFGKYMSKYTSDIEIKISDKDNNVITKEIINGKNIKEGKFTKIYFDPIMVSKGEEYSIYINSLDKDTEQKITIYSSLYNDYTYGDLYIDGDVKDFDISFMAEYKKSINSSIYEIISQMNLSPIYLIIIIVILFTSLFNLINIINNLISEER
;
A
#
# COMPACT_ATOMS: atom_id res chain seq x y z
N MET A 1 -26.93 -32.40 31.54
CA MET A 1 -25.98 -32.34 30.40
C MET A 1 -26.19 -31.15 29.45
N ILE A 2 -27.37 -30.92 28.87
CA ILE A 2 -27.58 -29.99 27.72
C ILE A 2 -26.93 -28.60 27.90
N ASN A 3 -27.09 -27.95 29.06
CA ASN A 3 -26.56 -26.60 29.28
C ASN A 3 -25.02 -26.52 29.20
N LYS A 4 -24.27 -27.55 29.64
CA LYS A 4 -22.80 -27.61 29.49
C LYS A 4 -22.39 -27.57 28.01
N LYS A 5 -23.11 -28.27 27.11
CA LYS A 5 -22.83 -28.25 25.66
C LYS A 5 -23.19 -26.91 25.01
N ARG A 6 -24.33 -26.31 25.39
CA ARG A 6 -24.74 -24.97 24.90
C ARG A 6 -23.71 -23.88 25.23
N GLY A 7 -23.18 -23.86 26.46
CA GLY A 7 -22.14 -22.90 26.86
C GLY A 7 -20.88 -22.94 26.01
N LYS A 8 -20.36 -24.15 25.69
CA LYS A 8 -19.18 -24.32 24.82
C LYS A 8 -19.42 -23.78 23.40
N ILE A 9 -20.61 -24.01 22.84
CA ILE A 9 -20.98 -23.51 21.50
C ILE A 9 -21.05 -21.97 21.49
N LEU A 10 -21.64 -21.37 22.52
CA LEU A 10 -21.74 -19.90 22.66
C LEU A 10 -20.36 -19.23 22.79
N SER A 11 -19.41 -19.80 23.55
CA SER A 11 -18.05 -19.24 23.63
C SER A 11 -17.27 -19.36 22.30
N ILE A 12 -17.47 -20.45 21.55
CA ILE A 12 -16.84 -20.63 20.23
C ILE A 12 -17.41 -19.63 19.21
N LEU A 13 -18.73 -19.43 19.19
CA LEU A 13 -19.38 -18.44 18.33
C LEU A 13 -18.93 -17.00 18.68
N PHE A 14 -18.80 -16.68 19.97
CA PHE A 14 -18.30 -15.37 20.41
C PHE A 14 -16.84 -15.13 19.95
N LEU A 15 -15.96 -16.12 20.12
CA LEU A 15 -14.57 -16.06 19.64
C LEU A 15 -14.49 -15.93 18.10
N LEU A 16 -15.33 -16.67 17.36
CA LEU A 16 -15.43 -16.55 15.90
C LEU A 16 -15.89 -15.15 15.48
N CYS A 17 -16.87 -14.55 16.15
CA CYS A 17 -17.27 -13.17 15.89
C CYS A 17 -16.14 -12.17 16.15
N ILE A 18 -15.36 -12.34 17.23
CA ILE A 18 -14.19 -11.50 17.52
C ILE A 18 -13.13 -11.62 16.41
N ILE A 19 -12.81 -12.84 15.97
CA ILE A 19 -11.87 -13.09 14.87
C ILE A 19 -12.41 -12.46 13.56
N LEU A 20 -13.71 -12.58 13.27
CA LEU A 20 -14.32 -11.97 12.09
C LEU A 20 -14.24 -10.45 12.15
N ILE A 21 -14.50 -9.83 13.30
CA ILE A 21 -14.37 -8.39 13.53
C ILE A 21 -12.92 -7.94 13.33
N ILE A 22 -11.94 -8.69 13.86
CA ILE A 22 -10.50 -8.40 13.67
C ILE A 22 -10.09 -8.51 12.19
N LEU A 23 -10.62 -9.49 11.44
CA LEU A 23 -10.35 -9.66 10.01
C LEU A 23 -11.02 -8.58 9.14
N ILE A 24 -12.25 -8.19 9.46
CA ILE A 24 -13.00 -7.15 8.73
C ILE A 24 -12.37 -5.76 8.95
N ASN A 25 -11.93 -5.49 10.19
CA ASN A 25 -11.24 -4.25 10.57
C ASN A 25 -9.72 -4.36 10.44
N PHE A 26 -9.19 -5.43 9.84
CA PHE A 26 -7.75 -5.57 9.66
C PHE A 26 -7.26 -4.45 8.72
N PRO A 27 -6.22 -3.69 9.10
CA PRO A 27 -5.88 -2.49 8.38
C PRO A 27 -5.45 -2.74 6.95
N ARG A 28 -6.22 -2.18 6.02
CA ARG A 28 -5.78 -1.93 4.65
C ARG A 28 -4.79 -0.76 4.66
N GLY A 29 -3.89 -0.72 3.68
CA GLY A 29 -2.86 0.32 3.56
C GLY A 29 -3.45 1.72 3.38
N LYS A 30 -2.62 2.73 3.62
CA LYS A 30 -2.91 4.13 3.28
C LYS A 30 -2.26 4.45 1.93
N GLU A 31 -3.05 4.98 1.02
CA GLU A 31 -2.57 5.50 -0.27
C GLU A 31 -2.40 7.02 -0.15
N TYR A 32 -1.19 7.54 -0.39
CA TYR A 32 -0.98 8.98 -0.56
C TYR A 32 -0.71 9.26 -2.04
N THR A 33 -1.72 9.77 -2.74
CA THR A 33 -1.51 10.34 -4.08
C THR A 33 -0.87 11.70 -3.93
N TYR A 34 0.32 11.86 -4.52
CA TYR A 34 1.04 13.14 -4.52
C TYR A 34 0.58 13.99 -5.70
N VAL A 35 0.58 13.40 -6.91
CA VAL A 35 0.11 14.05 -8.13
C VAL A 35 -0.93 13.16 -8.80
N LYS A 36 -2.19 13.62 -8.80
CA LYS A 36 -3.32 12.94 -9.48
C LYS A 36 -3.67 13.57 -10.82
N THR A 37 -3.06 14.72 -11.12
CA THR A 37 -3.37 15.56 -12.27
C THR A 37 -3.00 14.83 -13.56
N LEU A 38 -3.93 14.79 -14.52
CA LEU A 38 -3.76 14.18 -15.86
C LEU A 38 -3.85 15.24 -16.96
N SER A 39 -3.34 16.45 -16.68
CA SER A 39 -3.50 17.63 -17.55
C SER A 39 -2.40 17.75 -18.60
N GLY A 40 -1.26 17.12 -18.37
CA GLY A 40 -0.17 16.93 -19.34
C GLY A 40 0.18 15.46 -19.53
N ASN A 41 1.18 15.22 -20.37
CA ASN A 41 1.89 13.95 -20.50
C ASN A 41 3.32 14.23 -20.97
N ILE A 42 4.25 13.34 -20.67
CA ILE A 42 5.69 13.59 -20.86
C ILE A 42 6.20 13.33 -22.29
N GLY A 43 5.31 13.01 -23.25
CA GLY A 43 5.70 12.49 -24.56
C GLY A 43 5.95 10.98 -24.54
N ASP A 44 6.55 10.46 -25.60
CA ASP A 44 6.72 9.01 -25.79
C ASP A 44 7.95 8.45 -25.07
N LEU A 45 7.76 7.37 -24.32
CA LEU A 45 8.81 6.68 -23.58
C LEU A 45 9.86 5.99 -24.45
N SER A 46 9.59 5.72 -25.73
CA SER A 46 10.62 5.18 -26.64
C SER A 46 11.66 6.24 -27.03
N ASP A 47 11.26 7.50 -27.08
CA ASP A 47 12.09 8.64 -27.49
C ASP A 47 12.96 9.17 -26.32
N ILE A 48 12.69 8.73 -25.09
CA ILE A 48 13.36 9.12 -23.83
C ILE A 48 14.33 8.02 -23.38
N SER A 49 15.38 8.33 -22.60
CA SER A 49 16.35 7.36 -22.08
C SER A 49 16.24 7.08 -20.59
N GLU A 50 16.03 8.09 -19.74
CA GLU A 50 15.70 7.91 -18.33
C GLU A 50 14.75 9.01 -17.83
N ILE A 51 13.71 8.61 -17.09
CA ILE A 51 12.89 9.50 -16.27
C ILE A 51 13.18 9.22 -14.81
N LYS A 52 13.36 10.26 -14.01
CA LYS A 52 13.52 10.19 -12.55
C LYS A 52 12.60 11.21 -11.88
N GLN A 53 11.71 10.77 -11.00
CA GLN A 53 10.97 11.65 -10.08
C GLN A 53 11.49 11.41 -8.64
N THR A 54 11.97 12.45 -7.95
CA THR A 54 12.26 12.35 -6.51
C THR A 54 11.00 12.57 -5.67
N PHE A 55 10.92 11.92 -4.51
CA PHE A 55 9.86 12.17 -3.52
C PHE A 55 10.27 11.83 -2.09
N TYR A 56 9.70 12.57 -1.14
CA TYR A 56 9.83 12.34 0.29
C TYR A 56 8.63 11.55 0.82
N ALA A 57 8.92 10.55 1.65
CA ALA A 57 7.89 9.68 2.21
C ALA A 57 7.14 10.33 3.41
N ASN A 58 5.80 10.37 3.33
CA ASN A 58 4.95 11.09 4.29
C ASN A 58 4.68 10.31 5.61
N GLU A 59 4.70 8.97 5.54
CA GLU A 59 4.54 8.07 6.67
C GLU A 59 5.64 6.99 6.68
N ASP A 60 5.72 6.23 7.77
CA ASP A 60 6.55 5.03 7.86
C ASP A 60 5.88 3.82 7.21
N ASN A 61 6.64 2.78 6.91
CA ASN A 61 6.16 1.55 6.24
C ASN A 61 5.80 1.77 4.76
N LEU A 62 6.53 2.64 4.05
CA LEU A 62 6.47 2.73 2.59
C LEU A 62 6.67 1.33 1.98
N TYR A 63 5.71 0.85 1.19
CA TYR A 63 5.71 -0.51 0.62
C TYR A 63 5.33 -0.57 -0.86
N GLY A 64 5.09 0.57 -1.51
CA GLY A 64 4.76 0.62 -2.92
C GLY A 64 4.70 2.02 -3.50
N VAL A 65 4.72 2.09 -4.83
CA VAL A 65 4.42 3.31 -5.60
C VAL A 65 3.45 2.98 -6.73
N GLY A 66 2.73 3.98 -7.20
CA GLY A 66 1.86 3.87 -8.36
C GLY A 66 2.11 5.02 -9.33
N ILE A 67 2.16 4.70 -10.63
CA ILE A 67 2.35 5.66 -11.73
C ILE A 67 1.18 5.55 -12.71
N ILE A 68 0.67 6.67 -13.24
CA ILE A 68 -0.42 6.66 -14.25
C ILE A 68 0.16 6.81 -15.66
N PHE A 69 -0.06 5.79 -16.50
CA PHE A 69 0.37 5.74 -17.90
C PHE A 69 -0.79 6.02 -18.88
N GLY A 70 -0.46 6.57 -20.05
CA GLY A 70 -1.36 6.89 -21.16
C GLY A 70 -0.97 6.21 -22.49
N LYS A 71 -1.91 6.14 -23.44
CA LYS A 71 -1.85 5.35 -24.69
C LYS A 71 -2.51 6.11 -25.85
N TYR A 72 -1.91 6.13 -27.05
CA TYR A 72 -2.32 7.08 -28.12
C TYR A 72 -3.38 6.66 -29.17
N MET A 73 -3.44 5.58 -29.99
CA MET A 73 -2.78 4.27 -30.19
C MET A 73 -3.29 3.09 -29.32
N SER A 74 -3.28 1.85 -29.85
CA SER A 74 -4.07 0.71 -29.32
C SER A 74 -3.36 -0.65 -29.19
N LYS A 75 -2.18 -0.87 -29.77
CA LYS A 75 -1.42 -2.12 -29.67
C LYS A 75 -0.12 -1.83 -28.92
N TYR A 76 0.05 -2.43 -27.75
CA TYR A 76 1.21 -2.21 -26.87
C TYR A 76 1.80 -3.53 -26.43
N THR A 77 3.12 -3.63 -26.51
CA THR A 77 3.91 -4.80 -26.14
C THR A 77 5.22 -4.44 -25.46
N SER A 78 5.69 -3.19 -25.57
CA SER A 78 6.94 -2.71 -25.02
C SER A 78 7.04 -2.96 -23.51
N ASP A 79 8.17 -3.46 -23.05
CA ASP A 79 8.44 -3.66 -21.62
C ASP A 79 8.98 -2.36 -21.00
N ILE A 80 8.40 -1.95 -19.87
CA ILE A 80 8.85 -0.79 -19.10
C ILE A 80 9.53 -1.28 -17.83
N GLU A 81 10.78 -0.83 -17.63
CA GLU A 81 11.48 -0.99 -16.35
C GLU A 81 11.10 0.15 -15.41
N ILE A 82 10.75 -0.19 -14.17
CA ILE A 82 10.53 0.77 -13.09
C ILE A 82 11.40 0.35 -11.90
N LYS A 83 12.25 1.27 -11.43
CA LYS A 83 13.28 1.04 -10.42
C LYS A 83 13.11 2.08 -9.30
N ILE A 84 13.04 1.61 -8.06
CA ILE A 84 12.95 2.47 -6.87
C ILE A 84 14.28 2.44 -6.14
N SER A 85 14.80 3.62 -5.79
CA SER A 85 16.04 3.77 -5.03
C SER A 85 15.88 4.73 -3.85
N ASP A 86 16.76 4.60 -2.85
CA ASP A 86 16.95 5.63 -1.82
C ASP A 86 17.79 6.81 -2.34
N LYS A 87 17.96 7.83 -1.49
CA LYS A 87 18.82 9.01 -1.71
C LYS A 87 20.28 8.70 -2.07
N ASP A 88 20.80 7.56 -1.59
CA ASP A 88 22.17 7.10 -1.84
C ASP A 88 22.26 6.27 -3.14
N ASN A 89 21.14 6.13 -3.86
CA ASN A 89 20.92 5.39 -5.10
C ASN A 89 21.00 3.85 -4.97
N ASN A 90 20.91 3.30 -3.76
CA ASN A 90 20.75 1.86 -3.57
C ASN A 90 19.38 1.43 -4.11
N VAL A 91 19.33 0.35 -4.89
CA VAL A 91 18.07 -0.16 -5.46
C VAL A 91 17.28 -0.92 -4.40
N ILE A 92 16.09 -0.41 -4.09
CA ILE A 92 15.11 -0.99 -3.17
C ILE A 92 14.29 -2.07 -3.88
N THR A 93 13.82 -1.77 -5.09
CA THR A 93 13.16 -2.73 -5.98
C THR A 93 13.33 -2.32 -7.44
N LYS A 94 13.17 -3.30 -8.34
CA LYS A 94 13.20 -3.13 -9.79
C LYS A 94 12.26 -4.16 -10.41
N GLU A 95 11.25 -3.67 -11.13
CA GLU A 95 10.24 -4.48 -11.80
C GLU A 95 10.19 -4.18 -13.29
N ILE A 96 9.80 -5.16 -14.10
CA ILE A 96 9.62 -5.02 -15.55
C ILE A 96 8.16 -5.33 -15.88
N ILE A 97 7.45 -4.35 -16.43
CA ILE A 97 6.01 -4.42 -16.69
C ILE A 97 5.74 -4.36 -18.20
N ASN A 98 5.12 -5.42 -18.75
CA ASN A 98 4.72 -5.43 -20.15
C ASN A 98 3.57 -4.46 -20.44
N GLY A 99 3.76 -3.60 -21.44
CA GLY A 99 2.82 -2.56 -21.85
C GLY A 99 1.42 -3.06 -22.24
N LYS A 100 1.24 -4.35 -22.56
CA LYS A 100 -0.10 -4.98 -22.69
C LYS A 100 -0.93 -4.83 -21.42
N ASN A 101 -0.31 -5.04 -20.27
CA ASN A 101 -0.98 -5.19 -18.98
C ASN A 101 -1.32 -3.83 -18.33
N ILE A 102 -0.61 -2.77 -18.73
CA ILE A 102 -0.84 -1.40 -18.27
C ILE A 102 -2.24 -0.92 -18.66
N LYS A 103 -2.97 -0.39 -17.68
CA LYS A 103 -4.33 0.13 -17.85
C LYS A 103 -4.28 1.65 -17.86
N GLU A 104 -4.61 2.24 -19.00
CA GLU A 104 -4.62 3.68 -19.20
C GLU A 104 -5.47 4.43 -18.16
N GLY A 105 -4.99 5.60 -17.73
CA GLY A 105 -5.67 6.46 -16.77
C GLY A 105 -5.81 5.84 -15.38
N LYS A 106 -5.08 4.75 -15.09
CA LYS A 106 -5.06 4.07 -13.80
C LYS A 106 -3.64 3.88 -13.32
N PHE A 107 -3.46 3.91 -11.99
CA PHE A 107 -2.19 3.59 -11.37
C PHE A 107 -1.77 2.16 -11.69
N THR A 108 -0.67 2.03 -12.41
CA THR A 108 0.14 0.81 -12.46
C THR A 108 0.99 0.83 -11.20
N LYS A 109 0.75 -0.13 -10.31
CA LYS A 109 1.32 -0.18 -8.96
C LYS A 109 2.43 -1.23 -8.86
N ILE A 110 3.50 -0.88 -8.18
CA ILE A 110 4.59 -1.77 -7.79
C ILE A 110 4.65 -1.79 -6.26
N TYR A 111 4.87 -2.98 -5.71
CA TYR A 111 5.02 -3.19 -4.27
C TYR A 111 6.39 -3.80 -3.96
N PHE A 112 6.86 -3.57 -2.75
CA PHE A 112 8.13 -4.06 -2.22
C PHE A 112 7.99 -4.31 -0.71
N ASP A 113 9.04 -4.88 -0.09
CA ASP A 113 9.01 -5.12 1.36
C ASP A 113 8.93 -3.78 2.14
N PRO A 114 8.05 -3.66 3.15
CA PRO A 114 7.79 -2.39 3.80
C PRO A 114 9.02 -1.80 4.52
N ILE A 115 9.40 -0.58 4.14
CA ILE A 115 10.49 0.16 4.75
C ILE A 115 9.99 0.72 6.09
N MET A 116 10.30 -0.01 7.17
CA MET A 116 9.75 0.21 8.52
C MET A 116 9.99 1.61 9.10
N VAL A 117 11.07 2.29 8.68
CA VAL A 117 11.38 3.68 8.98
C VAL A 117 11.64 4.36 7.64
N SER A 118 10.64 5.07 7.15
CA SER A 118 10.68 5.76 5.85
C SER A 118 10.28 7.23 5.94
N LYS A 119 9.63 7.65 7.02
CA LYS A 119 9.05 8.99 7.12
C LYS A 119 10.13 10.08 7.07
N GLY A 120 10.04 10.96 6.08
CA GLY A 120 10.97 12.07 5.87
C GLY A 120 12.25 11.70 5.11
N GLU A 121 12.42 10.45 4.69
CA GLU A 121 13.50 10.05 3.79
C GLU A 121 13.14 10.29 2.32
N GLU A 122 14.16 10.58 1.50
CA GLU A 122 14.03 10.78 0.06
C GLU A 122 14.21 9.47 -0.71
N TYR A 123 13.36 9.28 -1.71
CA TYR A 123 13.37 8.18 -2.65
C TYR A 123 13.27 8.68 -4.09
N SER A 124 13.72 7.86 -5.04
CA SER A 124 13.66 8.15 -6.48
C SER A 124 12.90 7.06 -7.22
N ILE A 125 11.90 7.46 -8.02
CA ILE A 125 11.20 6.61 -8.99
C ILE A 125 11.89 6.79 -10.34
N TYR A 126 12.53 5.75 -10.84
CA TYR A 126 13.13 5.72 -12.18
C TYR A 126 12.27 4.89 -13.13
N ILE A 127 12.09 5.37 -14.37
CA ILE A 127 11.20 4.74 -15.37
C ILE A 127 11.83 4.80 -16.77
N ASN A 128 12.09 3.63 -17.35
CA ASN A 128 12.80 3.50 -18.63
C ASN A 128 12.02 2.55 -19.57
N SER A 129 11.86 2.91 -20.86
CA SER A 129 11.43 1.93 -21.87
C SER A 129 12.59 1.01 -22.23
N LEU A 130 12.38 -0.31 -22.20
CA LEU A 130 13.37 -1.28 -22.67
C LEU A 130 13.37 -1.39 -24.20
N ASP A 131 12.22 -1.18 -24.83
CA ASP A 131 12.06 -1.15 -26.28
C ASP A 131 12.02 0.30 -26.79
N LYS A 132 13.00 0.68 -27.61
CA LYS A 132 13.13 2.03 -28.19
C LYS A 132 12.64 2.17 -29.64
N ASP A 133 12.32 1.07 -30.30
CA ASP A 133 11.97 1.05 -31.73
C ASP A 133 10.65 0.29 -31.95
N THR A 134 9.53 0.96 -31.65
CA THR A 134 8.19 0.37 -31.77
C THR A 134 7.17 1.39 -32.28
N GLU A 135 6.18 0.95 -33.06
CA GLU A 135 5.00 1.75 -33.45
C GLU A 135 4.04 2.03 -32.26
N GLN A 136 4.49 1.83 -31.02
CA GLN A 136 3.64 1.51 -29.86
C GLN A 136 3.82 2.51 -28.73
N LYS A 137 3.64 3.78 -29.09
CA LYS A 137 3.91 4.97 -28.28
C LYS A 137 3.17 4.96 -26.93
N ILE A 138 3.89 4.91 -25.82
CA ILE A 138 3.33 4.91 -24.44
C ILE A 138 3.91 6.08 -23.67
N THR A 139 3.07 6.73 -22.86
CA THR A 139 3.44 7.94 -22.11
C THR A 139 3.13 7.80 -20.63
N ILE A 140 3.69 8.69 -19.82
CA ILE A 140 3.28 8.92 -18.43
C ILE A 140 2.48 10.21 -18.41
N TYR A 141 1.34 10.21 -17.71
CA TYR A 141 0.61 11.44 -17.47
C TYR A 141 1.40 12.36 -16.53
N SER A 142 1.14 13.65 -16.63
CA SER A 142 1.79 14.67 -15.80
C SER A 142 0.80 15.75 -15.36
N SER A 143 1.24 16.54 -14.39
CA SER A 143 0.73 17.91 -14.21
C SER A 143 1.17 18.83 -15.37
N LEU A 144 0.76 20.09 -15.33
CA LEU A 144 1.24 21.15 -16.25
C LEU A 144 2.26 22.10 -15.60
N TYR A 145 2.43 21.98 -14.29
CA TYR A 145 3.28 22.80 -13.42
C TYR A 145 3.82 21.89 -12.30
N ASN A 146 4.81 22.32 -11.52
CA ASN A 146 5.21 21.60 -10.30
C ASN A 146 4.01 21.59 -9.33
N ASP A 147 3.35 20.44 -9.21
CA ASP A 147 2.25 20.16 -8.29
C ASP A 147 2.82 19.63 -6.95
N TYR A 148 4.07 19.13 -6.95
CA TYR A 148 4.72 18.50 -5.81
C TYR A 148 6.05 19.20 -5.42
N THR A 149 5.93 20.24 -4.60
CA THR A 149 7.00 21.18 -4.20
C THR A 149 8.12 20.60 -3.31
N TYR A 150 8.25 19.28 -3.20
CA TYR A 150 9.27 18.60 -2.38
C TYR A 150 10.09 17.58 -3.19
N GLY A 151 9.92 17.54 -4.51
CA GLY A 151 10.72 16.73 -5.41
C GLY A 151 10.85 17.39 -6.77
N ASP A 152 11.74 16.82 -7.58
CA ASP A 152 12.06 17.26 -8.92
C ASP A 152 11.79 16.11 -9.89
N LEU A 153 11.26 16.44 -11.07
CA LEU A 153 11.24 15.56 -12.22
C LEU A 153 12.47 15.84 -13.10
N TYR A 154 13.22 14.79 -13.42
CA TYR A 154 14.29 14.81 -14.41
C TYR A 154 13.87 13.95 -15.61
N ILE A 155 14.11 14.45 -16.81
CA ILE A 155 14.00 13.69 -18.07
C ILE A 155 15.33 13.82 -18.80
N ASP A 156 15.99 12.68 -19.04
CA ASP A 156 17.34 12.58 -19.61
C ASP A 156 18.41 13.44 -18.88
N GLY A 157 18.20 13.66 -17.58
CA GLY A 157 19.08 14.42 -16.69
C GLY A 157 18.69 15.89 -16.48
N ASP A 158 17.85 16.46 -17.35
CA ASP A 158 17.34 17.83 -17.21
C ASP A 158 16.16 17.88 -16.22
N VAL A 159 16.22 18.80 -15.24
CA VAL A 159 15.08 19.18 -14.40
C VAL A 159 13.93 19.77 -15.25
N LYS A 160 12.68 19.48 -14.88
CA LYS A 160 11.46 19.98 -15.54
C LYS A 160 10.51 20.64 -14.52
N ASP A 161 9.84 21.72 -14.93
CA ASP A 161 8.91 22.50 -14.09
C ASP A 161 7.51 21.83 -13.93
N PHE A 162 7.44 20.49 -13.95
CA PHE A 162 6.21 19.69 -13.79
C PHE A 162 6.52 18.29 -13.27
N ASP A 163 5.52 17.58 -12.76
CA ASP A 163 5.65 16.25 -12.14
C ASP A 163 4.90 15.17 -12.92
N ILE A 164 5.36 13.91 -12.83
CA ILE A 164 4.55 12.77 -13.30
C ILE A 164 3.37 12.48 -12.35
N SER A 165 2.29 11.88 -12.85
CA SER A 165 1.15 11.51 -12.01
C SER A 165 1.47 10.28 -11.13
N PHE A 166 1.96 10.49 -9.90
CA PHE A 166 2.38 9.42 -8.99
C PHE A 166 1.68 9.40 -7.60
N MET A 167 1.68 8.21 -7.00
CA MET A 167 1.34 7.95 -5.59
C MET A 167 2.44 7.14 -4.90
N ALA A 168 2.49 7.21 -3.56
CA ALA A 168 3.19 6.22 -2.75
C ALA A 168 2.24 5.60 -1.72
N GLU A 169 2.52 4.36 -1.34
CA GLU A 169 1.66 3.54 -0.49
C GLU A 169 2.35 3.08 0.79
N TYR A 170 1.60 3.12 1.89
CA TYR A 170 2.10 2.91 3.24
C TYR A 170 1.32 1.79 3.92
N LYS A 171 2.04 0.79 4.42
CA LYS A 171 1.45 -0.38 5.06
C LYS A 171 1.04 0.01 6.48
N LYS A 172 -0.21 0.43 6.62
CA LYS A 172 -0.77 0.99 7.85
C LYS A 172 -0.45 0.11 9.07
N SER A 173 0.37 0.64 9.97
CA SER A 173 0.87 -0.08 11.15
C SER A 173 -0.27 -0.55 12.05
N ILE A 174 -0.16 -1.76 12.61
CA ILE A 174 -1.14 -2.35 13.52
C ILE A 174 -1.45 -1.38 14.68
N ASN A 175 -0.43 -0.71 15.22
CA ASN A 175 -0.58 0.27 16.30
C ASN A 175 -1.44 1.46 15.88
N SER A 176 -1.13 2.09 14.73
CA SER A 176 -1.92 3.21 14.19
C SER A 176 -3.39 2.83 13.94
N SER A 177 -3.62 1.56 13.62
CA SER A 177 -4.94 1.00 13.30
C SER A 177 -5.78 0.79 14.54
N ILE A 178 -5.19 0.26 15.60
CA ILE A 178 -5.82 0.14 16.92
C ILE A 178 -6.15 1.54 17.47
N TYR A 179 -5.24 2.52 17.33
CA TYR A 179 -5.50 3.91 17.74
C TYR A 179 -6.64 4.58 16.95
N GLU A 180 -6.67 4.45 15.61
CA GLU A 180 -7.76 5.00 14.79
C GLU A 180 -9.11 4.35 15.09
N ILE A 181 -9.16 3.04 15.38
CA ILE A 181 -10.40 2.36 15.78
C ILE A 181 -10.87 2.85 17.16
N ILE A 182 -9.97 2.92 18.15
CA ILE A 182 -10.30 3.39 19.51
C ILE A 182 -10.81 4.84 19.49
N SER A 183 -10.20 5.72 18.68
CA SER A 183 -10.65 7.12 18.59
C SER A 183 -12.00 7.27 17.88
N GLN A 184 -12.26 6.50 16.82
CA GLN A 184 -13.56 6.52 16.13
C GLN A 184 -14.71 5.97 16.97
N MET A 185 -14.45 4.99 17.85
CA MET A 185 -15.49 4.40 18.70
C MET A 185 -15.98 5.34 19.81
N ASN A 186 -15.29 6.47 20.06
CA ASN A 186 -15.66 7.48 21.07
C ASN A 186 -15.82 6.90 22.50
N LEU A 187 -15.19 5.75 22.78
CA LEU A 187 -15.28 5.03 24.04
C LEU A 187 -14.35 5.64 25.08
N SER A 188 -14.86 5.86 26.29
CA SER A 188 -13.99 6.15 27.43
C SER A 188 -13.06 4.96 27.73
N PRO A 189 -11.84 5.17 28.27
CA PRO A 189 -10.90 4.09 28.58
C PRO A 189 -11.47 2.99 29.50
N ILE A 190 -12.47 3.33 30.33
CA ILE A 190 -13.21 2.39 31.17
C ILE A 190 -13.91 1.29 30.35
N TYR A 191 -14.50 1.61 29.20
CA TYR A 191 -15.15 0.60 28.36
C TYR A 191 -14.13 -0.35 27.71
N LEU A 192 -12.93 0.16 27.36
CA LEU A 192 -11.85 -0.67 26.85
C LEU A 192 -11.39 -1.70 27.90
N ILE A 193 -11.26 -1.27 29.16
CA ILE A 193 -10.92 -2.15 30.30
C ILE A 193 -12.02 -3.20 30.51
N ILE A 194 -13.30 -2.82 30.46
CA ILE A 194 -14.43 -3.75 30.59
C ILE A 194 -14.41 -4.80 29.47
N ILE A 195 -14.16 -4.40 28.22
CA ILE A 195 -14.02 -5.33 27.09
C ILE A 195 -12.85 -6.31 27.32
N ILE A 196 -11.69 -5.83 27.77
CA ILE A 196 -10.53 -6.68 28.07
C ILE A 196 -10.86 -7.69 29.18
N VAL A 197 -11.56 -7.29 30.25
CA VAL A 197 -11.99 -8.19 31.33
C VAL A 197 -12.99 -9.25 30.84
N ILE A 198 -13.94 -8.89 29.98
CA ILE A 198 -14.89 -9.84 29.36
C ILE A 198 -14.13 -10.84 28.46
N LEU A 199 -13.18 -10.37 27.64
CA LEU A 199 -12.35 -11.23 26.81
C LEU A 199 -11.52 -12.20 27.67
N PHE A 200 -10.82 -11.70 28.69
CA PHE A 200 -9.95 -12.52 29.54
C PHE A 200 -10.72 -13.57 30.34
N THR A 201 -11.89 -13.21 30.90
CA THR A 201 -12.76 -14.16 31.60
C THR A 201 -13.40 -15.18 30.64
N SER A 202 -13.74 -14.80 29.40
CA SER A 202 -14.20 -15.75 28.39
C SER A 202 -13.11 -16.75 27.98
N LEU A 203 -11.86 -16.30 27.84
CA LEU A 203 -10.70 -17.12 27.51
C LEU A 203 -10.34 -18.08 28.65
N PHE A 204 -10.35 -17.61 29.90
CA PHE A 204 -10.13 -18.46 31.08
C PHE A 204 -11.19 -19.56 31.19
N ASN A 205 -12.47 -19.23 30.93
CA ASN A 205 -13.54 -20.22 30.87
C ASN A 205 -13.33 -21.23 29.72
N LEU A 206 -12.85 -20.79 28.54
CA LEU A 206 -12.54 -21.68 27.42
C LEU A 206 -11.39 -22.65 27.75
N ILE A 207 -10.32 -22.18 28.40
CA ILE A 207 -9.20 -23.01 28.86
C ILE A 207 -9.69 -24.07 29.86
N ASN A 208 -10.50 -23.68 30.85
CA ASN A 208 -11.11 -24.62 31.78
C ASN A 208 -12.03 -25.63 31.06
N ILE A 209 -12.77 -25.20 30.04
CA ILE A 209 -13.62 -26.03 29.19
C ILE A 209 -12.85 -27.10 28.39
N ILE A 210 -11.61 -26.79 27.99
CA ILE A 210 -10.68 -27.67 27.26
C ILE A 210 -10.02 -28.65 28.24
N ASN A 211 -9.46 -28.15 29.34
CA ASN A 211 -8.81 -28.98 30.36
C ASN A 211 -9.76 -30.07 30.90
N ASN A 212 -11.04 -29.73 31.14
CA ASN A 212 -12.04 -30.70 31.57
C ASN A 212 -12.37 -31.77 30.50
N LEU A 213 -12.19 -31.51 29.21
CA LEU A 213 -12.36 -32.54 28.16
C LEU A 213 -11.17 -33.51 28.17
N ILE A 214 -9.95 -32.97 28.24
CA ILE A 214 -8.71 -33.78 28.26
C ILE A 214 -8.66 -34.68 29.50
N SER A 215 -9.31 -34.30 30.61
CA SER A 215 -9.48 -35.15 31.80
C SER A 215 -10.68 -36.11 31.76
N GLU A 216 -11.64 -35.93 30.83
CA GLU A 216 -12.75 -36.87 30.59
C GLU A 216 -12.33 -37.99 29.59
N GLU A 217 -11.15 -37.88 28.97
CA GLU A 217 -10.57 -38.83 28.00
C GLU A 217 -9.35 -39.63 28.56
N ARG A 218 -9.15 -39.65 29.88
CA ARG A 218 -8.07 -40.38 30.59
C ARG A 218 -8.61 -41.28 31.71
#